data_AF-A1ZUM1-F1
#
_entry.id   AF-A1ZUM1-F1
#
_cell.length_a   1.000
_cell.length_b   1.000
_cell.length_c   1.000
_cell.angle_alpha   90.00
_cell.angle_beta   90.00
_cell.angle_gamma   90.00
#
_symmetry.space_group_name_H-M   'P 1'
#
loop_
_entity.id
_entity.type
_entity.pdbx_description
1 polymer ?
#
loop_
_entity_poly.entity_id
_entity_poly.type
_entity_poly.pdbx_seq_one_letter_code
_entity_poly.pdbx_strand_id
1 'polypeptide(L)'
;MEKTEDISTIADEHFFSGGFVAGTQILMKDGSSKNIEDIKDGEEVMSPDGSERVLKVIQPSLHMRRNLYHIANQNGQKVENFMFVDSQVFLTGRKDVGEGVFAAAEPQQVKNPLMRMKGVGDIEGSVLVSHEHLPFGTVAKSLVKDVPPQQVYHLMLDHQDYFFAGNATQKFMVLAYCPKLLDYQTGLTKKIHSVVASLEQENKNEISKLTLDNLWELERKGLLVNEKLLINRLSEKKGVQAVTATPMHSVNLGWKMRMIQTLLVNIFVPKIQHLVNLCHRQLVPVKVAHNKMWISPSIHDIEWRPGVKHLEVLKLALSITNTLDSTVERTIEEKPTDFVTKVSKCVYLRTQKNLDDPTHNHWVLRLRLSDGKRQMEGSFPFIDDVKDYYSTGKMKLWEGNQHQAFVSFDVRIIDEATKLAEEATLDNKEAACGAPMETKLLDALRGFAKEVLIPQQALALNK
;
A
#
# COMPACT_ATOMS: atom_id res chain seq x y z
N MET A 1 2.94 12.57 -37.59
CA MET A 1 1.89 13.15 -36.72
C MET A 1 1.22 11.98 -36.02
N GLU A 2 1.70 11.62 -34.85
CA GLU A 2 0.99 10.67 -33.97
C GLU A 2 -0.25 11.37 -33.43
N LYS A 3 -1.41 10.75 -33.63
CA LYS A 3 -2.65 11.17 -32.96
C LYS A 3 -2.47 10.88 -31.48
N THR A 4 -2.37 11.92 -30.66
CA THR A 4 -2.65 11.84 -29.23
C THR A 4 -4.07 11.35 -29.05
N GLU A 5 -4.23 10.09 -28.66
CA GLU A 5 -5.52 9.56 -28.21
C GLU A 5 -5.98 10.35 -26.99
N ASP A 6 -7.19 10.90 -27.10
CA ASP A 6 -7.83 11.72 -26.10
C ASP A 6 -8.15 10.86 -24.86
N ILE A 7 -7.40 11.11 -23.78
CA ILE A 7 -7.50 10.38 -22.51
C ILE A 7 -8.90 10.53 -21.88
N SER A 8 -9.72 11.48 -22.35
CA SER A 8 -11.11 11.65 -21.91
C SER A 8 -12.00 10.45 -22.21
N THR A 9 -11.77 9.70 -23.30
CA THR A 9 -12.72 8.68 -23.79
C THR A 9 -12.62 7.29 -23.13
N ILE A 10 -11.56 6.98 -22.38
CA ILE A 10 -11.36 5.64 -21.79
C ILE A 10 -11.73 5.60 -20.29
N ALA A 11 -11.95 6.75 -19.66
CA ALA A 11 -12.30 6.87 -18.24
C ALA A 11 -13.81 6.93 -17.95
N ASP A 12 -14.64 6.98 -18.99
CA ASP A 12 -16.06 7.23 -18.85
C ASP A 12 -16.86 5.96 -18.50
N GLU A 13 -17.76 6.14 -17.53
CA GLU A 13 -18.91 5.30 -17.14
C GLU A 13 -18.78 4.28 -15.99
N HIS A 14 -17.61 3.77 -15.61
CA HIS A 14 -17.57 2.58 -14.71
C HIS A 14 -17.08 2.81 -13.27
N PHE A 15 -16.45 3.94 -12.94
CA PHE A 15 -15.55 3.94 -11.77
C PHE A 15 -15.92 4.79 -10.55
N PHE A 16 -16.76 5.82 -10.66
CA PHE A 16 -17.54 6.32 -9.52
C PHE A 16 -18.62 7.28 -10.03
N SER A 17 -19.89 7.02 -9.70
CA SER A 17 -20.94 8.02 -9.85
C SER A 17 -21.32 8.50 -8.48
N GLY A 18 -20.99 9.75 -8.18
CA GLY A 18 -21.49 10.51 -7.05
C GLY A 18 -21.69 11.94 -7.55
N GLY A 19 -21.88 12.87 -6.63
CA GLY A 19 -21.82 14.29 -6.91
C GLY A 19 -22.98 15.07 -6.30
N PHE A 20 -22.85 16.37 -6.46
CA PHE A 20 -23.69 17.38 -5.85
C PHE A 20 -24.25 18.31 -6.93
N VAL A 21 -25.46 18.82 -6.71
CA VAL A 21 -26.04 19.82 -7.61
C VAL A 21 -25.37 21.18 -7.42
N ALA A 22 -25.53 22.06 -8.40
CA ALA A 22 -25.16 23.48 -8.29
C ALA A 22 -25.71 24.13 -7.00
N GLY A 23 -24.95 25.06 -6.41
CA GLY A 23 -25.26 25.76 -5.17
C GLY A 23 -24.79 25.03 -3.90
N THR A 24 -24.32 23.78 -4.03
CA THR A 24 -23.71 23.04 -2.91
C THR A 24 -22.45 23.78 -2.43
N GLN A 25 -22.39 24.06 -1.13
CA GLN A 25 -21.28 24.77 -0.51
C GLN A 25 -20.16 23.81 -0.14
N ILE A 26 -18.94 24.11 -0.60
CA ILE A 26 -17.71 23.42 -0.22
C ILE A 26 -16.93 24.29 0.76
N LEU A 27 -16.40 23.67 1.82
CA LEU A 27 -15.52 24.37 2.76
C LEU A 27 -14.14 24.55 2.13
N MET A 28 -13.71 25.80 1.97
CA MET A 28 -12.39 26.14 1.44
C MET A 28 -11.34 26.10 2.55
N LYS A 29 -10.05 26.02 2.17
CA LYS A 29 -8.92 26.01 3.13
C LYS A 29 -8.93 27.18 4.11
N ASP A 30 -9.35 28.36 3.67
CA ASP A 30 -9.41 29.57 4.51
C ASP A 30 -10.63 29.63 5.45
N GLY A 31 -11.47 28.57 5.46
CA GLY A 31 -12.70 28.49 6.23
C GLY A 31 -13.92 29.14 5.55
N SER A 32 -13.75 29.79 4.40
CA SER A 32 -14.86 30.31 3.61
C SER A 32 -15.66 29.17 2.94
N SER A 33 -16.86 29.49 2.47
CA SER A 33 -17.70 28.57 1.69
C SER A 33 -17.77 29.05 0.26
N LYS A 34 -17.66 28.12 -0.69
CA LYS A 34 -17.75 28.40 -2.12
C LYS A 34 -18.71 27.42 -2.78
N ASN A 35 -19.49 27.87 -3.76
CA ASN A 35 -20.32 26.94 -4.53
C ASN A 35 -19.43 25.96 -5.29
N ILE A 36 -19.85 24.70 -5.40
CA ILE A 36 -19.09 23.66 -6.08
C ILE A 36 -18.83 23.96 -7.56
N GLU A 37 -19.77 24.62 -8.24
CA GLU A 37 -19.64 25.05 -9.64
C GLU A 37 -18.65 26.19 -9.85
N ASP A 38 -18.32 26.94 -8.79
CA ASP A 38 -17.40 28.08 -8.84
C ASP A 38 -15.96 27.68 -8.49
N ILE A 39 -15.75 26.45 -8.02
CA ILE A 39 -14.42 25.91 -7.71
C ILE A 39 -13.60 25.76 -8.98
N LYS A 40 -12.30 26.03 -8.87
CA LYS A 40 -11.35 25.93 -9.98
C LYS A 40 -10.23 24.94 -9.66
N ASP A 41 -9.69 24.35 -10.71
CA ASP A 41 -8.51 23.50 -10.62
C ASP A 41 -7.35 24.28 -9.96
N GLY A 42 -6.67 23.63 -9.01
CA GLY A 42 -5.58 24.21 -8.23
C GLY A 42 -6.00 24.92 -6.95
N GLU A 43 -7.29 25.18 -6.72
CA GLU A 43 -7.76 25.70 -5.43
C GLU A 43 -7.63 24.64 -4.32
N GLU A 44 -7.61 25.08 -3.07
CA GLU A 44 -7.50 24.19 -1.91
C GLU A 44 -8.81 24.16 -1.12
N VAL A 45 -9.33 22.96 -0.88
CA VAL A 45 -10.52 22.70 -0.08
C VAL A 45 -10.13 22.14 1.29
N MET A 46 -10.99 22.31 2.29
CA MET A 46 -10.77 21.73 3.61
C MET A 46 -11.03 20.22 3.59
N SER A 47 -10.15 19.48 4.25
CA SER A 47 -10.19 18.02 4.41
C SER A 47 -9.87 17.65 5.87
N PRO A 48 -10.13 16.41 6.32
CA PRO A 48 -9.95 16.03 7.73
C PRO A 48 -8.52 16.25 8.25
N ASP A 49 -7.50 16.01 7.43
CA ASP A 49 -6.09 16.16 7.81
C ASP A 49 -5.50 17.53 7.41
N GLY A 50 -6.35 18.52 7.12
CA GLY A 50 -5.94 19.89 6.77
C GLY A 50 -6.62 20.40 5.51
N SER A 51 -5.86 20.64 4.46
CA SER A 51 -6.39 21.09 3.17
C SER A 51 -5.86 20.26 2.03
N GLU A 52 -6.66 20.14 0.97
CA GLU A 52 -6.32 19.35 -0.20
C GLU A 52 -6.49 20.14 -1.49
N ARG A 53 -5.58 19.94 -2.43
CA ARG A 53 -5.62 20.62 -3.73
C ARG A 53 -6.62 19.93 -4.65
N VAL A 54 -7.49 20.73 -5.25
CA VAL A 54 -8.39 20.29 -6.33
C VAL A 54 -7.56 20.07 -7.58
N LEU A 55 -7.47 18.83 -8.03
CA LEU A 55 -6.84 18.48 -9.30
C LEU A 55 -7.75 18.80 -10.48
N LYS A 56 -9.05 18.51 -10.32
CA LYS A 56 -10.04 18.72 -11.37
C LYS A 56 -11.45 18.85 -10.80
N VAL A 57 -12.22 19.79 -11.33
CA VAL A 57 -13.69 19.78 -11.19
C VAL A 57 -14.31 18.91 -12.27
N ILE A 58 -15.09 17.91 -11.84
CA ILE A 58 -15.73 16.92 -12.71
C ILE A 58 -17.21 17.28 -12.84
N GLN A 59 -17.69 17.21 -14.07
CA GLN A 59 -19.09 17.42 -14.42
C GLN A 59 -19.60 16.15 -15.09
N PRO A 60 -20.09 15.17 -14.32
CA PRO A 60 -20.54 13.90 -14.89
C PRO A 60 -21.63 14.15 -15.92
N SER A 61 -21.50 13.51 -17.08
CA SER A 61 -22.44 13.62 -18.19
C SER A 61 -23.84 13.19 -17.73
N LEU A 62 -24.83 14.08 -17.89
CA LEU A 62 -26.23 13.91 -17.46
C LEU A 62 -27.04 12.85 -18.22
N HIS A 63 -26.39 11.98 -19.00
CA HIS A 63 -27.07 11.02 -19.87
C HIS A 63 -27.92 9.99 -19.10
N MET A 64 -27.78 9.89 -17.77
CA MET A 64 -28.64 9.07 -16.92
C MET A 64 -29.43 9.93 -15.94
N ARG A 65 -30.75 9.73 -15.90
CA ARG A 65 -31.60 10.22 -14.81
C ARG A 65 -31.08 9.64 -13.49
N ARG A 66 -30.71 10.51 -12.55
CA ARG A 66 -30.28 10.15 -11.19
C ARG A 66 -31.35 10.55 -10.20
N ASN A 67 -31.50 9.76 -9.14
CA ASN A 67 -32.33 10.17 -8.01
C ASN A 67 -31.54 11.20 -7.20
N LEU A 68 -32.20 12.31 -6.85
CA LEU A 68 -31.64 13.34 -5.99
C LEU A 68 -32.23 13.21 -4.58
N TYR A 69 -31.39 13.46 -3.57
CA TYR A 69 -31.77 13.34 -2.17
C TYR A 69 -31.40 14.58 -1.37
N HIS A 70 -32.20 14.88 -0.36
CA HIS A 70 -31.82 15.74 0.75
C HIS A 70 -31.42 14.91 1.96
N ILE A 71 -30.50 15.46 2.76
CA ILE A 71 -30.27 15.05 4.15
C ILE A 71 -31.32 15.75 5.02
N ALA A 72 -31.91 15.00 5.95
CA ALA A 72 -32.74 15.55 7.02
C ALA A 72 -32.25 15.03 8.38
N ASN A 73 -32.43 15.82 9.43
CA ASN A 73 -32.20 15.35 10.79
C ASN A 73 -33.37 14.46 11.29
N GLN A 74 -33.24 13.91 12.50
CA GLN A 74 -34.30 13.10 13.14
C GLN A 74 -35.66 13.80 13.26
N ASN A 75 -35.68 15.14 13.27
CA ASN A 75 -36.91 15.94 13.34
C ASN A 75 -37.52 16.20 11.96
N GLY A 76 -36.97 15.60 10.90
CA GLY A 76 -37.39 15.82 9.51
C GLY A 76 -36.98 17.16 8.93
N GLN A 77 -36.18 17.96 9.64
CA GLN A 77 -35.68 19.23 9.12
C GLN A 77 -34.59 18.96 8.08
N LYS A 78 -34.84 19.40 6.85
CA LYS A 78 -33.93 19.22 5.72
C LYS A 78 -32.76 20.19 5.83
N VAL A 79 -31.59 19.73 5.39
CA VAL A 79 -30.44 20.61 5.12
C VAL A 79 -30.79 21.43 3.86
N GLU A 80 -31.18 22.69 4.06
CA GLU A 80 -31.60 23.56 2.98
C GLU A 80 -30.49 23.74 1.94
N ASN A 81 -30.87 23.80 0.67
CA ASN A 81 -29.96 24.04 -0.47
C ASN A 81 -28.82 23.02 -0.58
N PHE A 82 -28.99 21.82 -0.03
CA PHE A 82 -28.06 20.72 -0.19
C PHE A 82 -28.77 19.50 -0.79
N MET A 83 -28.39 19.14 -2.03
CA MET A 83 -28.86 17.93 -2.71
C MET A 83 -27.67 17.18 -3.30
N PHE A 84 -27.79 15.85 -3.27
CA PHE A 84 -26.77 14.94 -3.78
C PHE A 84 -27.44 13.79 -4.53
N VAL A 85 -26.67 13.15 -5.43
CA VAL A 85 -27.16 12.00 -6.20
C VAL A 85 -27.17 10.72 -5.36
N ASP A 86 -28.04 9.78 -5.72
CA ASP A 86 -28.22 8.44 -5.12
C ASP A 86 -26.94 7.74 -4.60
N SER A 87 -25.86 7.83 -5.37
CA SER A 87 -24.61 7.08 -5.17
C SER A 87 -23.48 7.91 -4.56
N GLN A 88 -23.74 9.16 -4.14
CA GLN A 88 -22.76 9.94 -3.39
C GLN A 88 -22.46 9.26 -2.04
N VAL A 89 -21.18 9.10 -1.74
CA VAL A 89 -20.71 8.46 -0.51
C VAL A 89 -20.33 9.51 0.54
N PHE A 90 -20.80 9.27 1.76
CA PHE A 90 -20.52 10.04 2.97
C PHE A 90 -19.72 9.18 3.95
N LEU A 91 -18.92 9.83 4.78
CA LEU A 91 -18.31 9.16 5.93
C LEU A 91 -19.25 9.24 7.14
N THR A 92 -19.53 8.09 7.74
CA THR A 92 -20.32 7.99 8.96
C THR A 92 -19.41 7.77 10.17
N GLY A 93 -19.80 8.33 11.31
CA GLY A 93 -19.18 8.02 12.59
C GLY A 93 -19.94 6.89 13.28
N ARG A 94 -19.25 5.80 13.66
CA ARG A 94 -19.74 4.92 14.74
C ARG A 94 -19.29 5.48 16.07
N LYS A 95 -20.11 5.39 17.12
CA LYS A 95 -19.75 5.80 18.48
C LYS A 95 -18.75 4.82 19.16
N ASP A 96 -18.56 3.65 18.57
CA ASP A 96 -18.12 2.43 19.26
C ASP A 96 -17.09 1.61 18.47
N VAL A 97 -16.83 1.93 17.20
CA VAL A 97 -15.80 1.27 16.38
C VAL A 97 -15.05 2.35 15.62
N GLY A 98 -13.76 2.53 15.94
CA GLY A 98 -12.90 3.60 15.41
C GLY A 98 -12.54 3.51 13.92
N GLU A 99 -13.40 2.94 13.08
CA GLU A 99 -13.28 2.97 11.63
C GLU A 99 -14.60 3.50 11.03
N GLY A 100 -14.52 4.61 10.30
CA GLY A 100 -15.69 5.24 9.68
C GLY A 100 -16.34 4.30 8.66
N VAL A 101 -17.65 4.11 8.78
CA VAL A 101 -18.42 3.30 7.82
C VAL A 101 -18.87 4.22 6.68
N PHE A 102 -18.83 3.75 5.44
CA PHE A 102 -19.31 4.52 4.29
C PHE A 102 -20.83 4.41 4.19
N ALA A 103 -21.50 5.49 3.79
CA ALA A 103 -22.93 5.43 3.51
C ALA A 103 -23.34 6.23 2.27
N ALA A 104 -24.41 5.79 1.61
CA ALA A 104 -25.00 6.45 0.44
C ALA A 104 -26.53 6.38 0.50
N ALA A 105 -27.22 7.22 -0.28
CA ALA A 105 -28.69 7.18 -0.35
C ALA A 105 -29.20 5.90 -1.02
N GLU A 106 -28.49 5.37 -2.01
CA GLU A 106 -28.75 4.06 -2.59
C GLU A 106 -27.43 3.29 -2.73
N PRO A 107 -27.01 2.54 -1.70
CA PRO A 107 -25.71 1.86 -1.68
C PRO A 107 -25.51 0.91 -2.86
N GLN A 108 -26.57 0.29 -3.36
CA GLN A 108 -26.57 -0.55 -4.56
C GLN A 108 -26.12 0.20 -5.83
N GLN A 109 -26.34 1.52 -5.90
CA GLN A 109 -25.93 2.36 -7.04
C GLN A 109 -24.45 2.72 -7.00
N VAL A 110 -23.74 2.50 -5.88
CA VAL A 110 -22.30 2.68 -5.81
C VAL A 110 -21.63 1.56 -6.62
N LYS A 111 -21.20 1.85 -7.84
CA LYS A 111 -20.65 0.86 -8.77
C LYS A 111 -19.22 0.42 -8.46
N ASN A 112 -18.48 1.21 -7.67
CA ASN A 112 -17.09 0.94 -7.34
C ASN A 112 -16.95 -0.37 -6.51
N PRO A 113 -16.27 -1.42 -7.04
CA PRO A 113 -16.18 -2.72 -6.36
C PRO A 113 -15.48 -2.66 -5.00
N LEU A 114 -14.43 -1.85 -4.88
CA LEU A 114 -13.68 -1.71 -3.62
C LEU A 114 -14.53 -1.05 -2.55
N MET A 115 -15.34 -0.06 -2.91
CA MET A 115 -16.30 0.54 -1.99
C MET A 115 -17.36 -0.47 -1.54
N ARG A 116 -17.87 -1.30 -2.46
CA ARG A 116 -18.80 -2.39 -2.10
C ARG A 116 -18.15 -3.38 -1.13
N MET A 117 -16.87 -3.74 -1.35
CA MET A 117 -16.11 -4.61 -0.45
C MET A 117 -15.87 -4.00 0.94
N LYS A 118 -15.63 -2.69 1.01
CA LYS A 118 -15.52 -1.96 2.29
C LYS A 118 -16.85 -1.83 3.04
N GLY A 119 -17.96 -2.10 2.36
CA GLY A 119 -19.30 -1.97 2.90
C GLY A 119 -19.78 -0.52 2.84
N VAL A 120 -20.64 -0.23 1.87
CA VAL A 120 -21.43 1.02 1.86
C VAL A 120 -22.81 0.69 2.42
N GLY A 121 -23.13 1.27 3.57
CA GLY A 121 -24.44 1.17 4.22
C GLY A 121 -25.43 2.23 3.72
N ASP A 122 -26.68 2.10 4.12
CA ASP A 122 -27.69 3.14 3.88
C ASP A 122 -27.37 4.39 4.74
N ILE A 123 -27.45 5.57 4.14
CA ILE A 123 -27.28 6.84 4.85
C ILE A 123 -28.43 7.10 5.84
N GLU A 124 -29.61 6.52 5.61
CA GLU A 124 -30.71 6.58 6.56
C GLU A 124 -30.38 5.78 7.83
N GLY A 125 -30.56 6.40 8.99
CA GLY A 125 -30.15 5.81 10.27
C GLY A 125 -28.68 6.07 10.65
N SER A 126 -27.86 6.57 9.71
CA SER A 126 -26.44 6.81 9.95
C SER A 126 -26.18 8.13 10.68
N VAL A 127 -25.04 8.21 11.38
CA VAL A 127 -24.54 9.44 12.01
C VAL A 127 -23.42 9.99 11.12
N LEU A 128 -23.61 11.19 10.56
CA LEU A 128 -22.62 11.78 9.66
C LEU A 128 -21.58 12.59 10.42
N VAL A 129 -20.35 12.59 9.91
CA VAL A 129 -19.29 13.41 10.48
C VAL A 129 -19.40 14.82 9.91
N SER A 130 -19.64 15.80 10.78
CA SER A 130 -19.62 17.22 10.39
C SER A 130 -18.19 17.77 10.39
N HIS A 131 -18.00 18.95 9.78
CA HIS A 131 -16.70 19.63 9.78
C HIS A 131 -16.19 20.02 11.17
N GLU A 132 -17.08 20.16 12.16
CA GLU A 132 -16.71 20.41 13.57
C GLU A 132 -16.31 19.11 14.29
N HIS A 133 -16.20 17.99 13.56
CA HIS A 133 -16.05 16.63 14.08
C HIS A 133 -17.16 16.21 15.04
N LEU A 134 -18.24 16.99 15.14
CA LEU A 134 -19.40 16.66 15.92
C LEU A 134 -20.29 15.70 15.11
N PRO A 135 -20.77 14.60 15.71
CA PRO A 135 -21.72 13.72 15.07
C PRO A 135 -23.00 14.51 14.75
N PHE A 136 -23.29 14.68 13.46
CA PHE A 136 -24.62 15.09 13.03
C PHE A 136 -25.52 13.89 13.27
N GLY A 137 -26.48 14.04 14.18
CA GLY A 137 -27.33 12.95 14.66
C GLY A 137 -27.98 12.13 13.54
N THR A 138 -28.65 11.04 13.90
CA THR A 138 -29.23 10.08 12.94
C THR A 138 -29.91 10.78 11.77
N VAL A 139 -29.45 10.46 10.57
CA VAL A 139 -29.89 11.07 9.33
C VAL A 139 -31.11 10.34 8.79
N ALA A 140 -32.06 11.10 8.26
CA ALA A 140 -33.06 10.63 7.31
C ALA A 140 -32.72 11.14 5.92
N LYS A 141 -33.07 10.40 4.87
CA LYS A 141 -32.96 10.87 3.48
C LYS A 141 -34.35 11.14 2.91
N SER A 142 -34.46 12.13 2.03
CA SER A 142 -35.73 12.45 1.36
C SER A 142 -35.50 12.54 -0.15
N LEU A 143 -36.15 11.67 -0.92
CA LEU A 143 -36.13 11.70 -2.38
C LEU A 143 -36.79 12.99 -2.88
N VAL A 144 -36.11 13.71 -3.77
CA VAL A 144 -36.66 14.91 -4.41
C VAL A 144 -37.42 14.51 -5.68
N LYS A 145 -38.74 14.69 -5.66
CA LYS A 145 -39.62 14.38 -6.80
C LYS A 145 -39.72 15.58 -7.74
N ASP A 146 -39.94 15.29 -9.02
CA ASP A 146 -40.29 16.28 -10.04
C ASP A 146 -39.26 17.40 -10.27
N VAL A 147 -37.98 17.13 -9.99
CA VAL A 147 -36.89 18.07 -10.25
C VAL A 147 -36.46 17.95 -11.72
N PRO A 148 -36.38 19.06 -12.47
CA PRO A 148 -35.79 19.03 -13.81
C PRO A 148 -34.32 18.58 -13.73
N PRO A 149 -33.77 17.95 -14.77
CA PRO A 149 -32.36 17.52 -14.79
C PRO A 149 -31.44 18.64 -14.31
N GLN A 150 -30.66 18.38 -13.26
CA GLN A 150 -29.72 19.32 -12.65
C GLN A 150 -28.30 18.98 -13.06
N GLN A 151 -27.47 19.99 -13.34
CA GLN A 151 -26.02 19.77 -13.49
C GLN A 151 -25.44 19.28 -12.16
N VAL A 152 -24.69 18.19 -12.24
CA VAL A 152 -23.98 17.59 -11.10
C VAL A 152 -22.50 17.92 -11.22
N TYR A 153 -21.88 18.16 -10.08
CA TYR A 153 -20.46 18.47 -9.92
C TYR A 153 -19.83 17.53 -8.91
N HIS A 154 -18.54 17.28 -9.09
CA HIS A 154 -17.70 16.54 -8.18
C HIS A 154 -16.28 17.10 -8.18
N LEU A 155 -15.55 16.92 -7.10
CA LEU A 155 -14.13 17.28 -7.01
C LEU A 155 -13.23 16.06 -7.07
N MET A 156 -12.15 16.13 -7.84
CA MET A 156 -11.01 15.21 -7.78
C MET A 156 -9.87 15.89 -7.03
N LEU A 157 -9.32 15.20 -6.05
CA LEU A 157 -8.32 15.71 -5.11
C LEU A 157 -6.97 15.01 -5.29
N ASP A 158 -5.88 15.60 -4.78
CA ASP A 158 -4.53 15.12 -5.02
C ASP A 158 -4.10 13.97 -4.07
N HIS A 159 -4.11 14.19 -2.76
CA HIS A 159 -3.60 13.24 -1.75
C HIS A 159 -4.71 12.61 -0.91
N GLN A 160 -5.69 13.40 -0.49
CA GLN A 160 -6.82 12.94 0.34
C GLN A 160 -8.07 12.66 -0.50
N ASP A 161 -8.84 11.67 -0.05
CA ASP A 161 -10.07 11.25 -0.72
C ASP A 161 -11.32 11.92 -0.15
N TYR A 162 -11.18 12.91 0.74
CA TYR A 162 -12.30 13.49 1.48
C TYR A 162 -12.26 15.01 1.47
N PHE A 163 -13.44 15.61 1.45
CA PHE A 163 -13.64 17.05 1.63
C PHE A 163 -14.98 17.29 2.32
N PHE A 164 -15.24 18.54 2.70
CA PHE A 164 -16.50 18.92 3.35
C PHE A 164 -17.45 19.62 2.38
N ALA A 165 -18.64 19.04 2.21
CA ALA A 165 -19.71 19.56 1.35
C ALA A 165 -21.03 19.67 2.12
N GLY A 166 -21.86 20.66 1.79
CA GLY A 166 -23.13 20.89 2.45
C GLY A 166 -23.77 22.21 2.05
N ASN A 167 -24.34 22.91 3.03
CA ASN A 167 -24.81 24.29 2.88
C ASN A 167 -23.94 25.26 3.69
N ALA A 168 -24.41 26.49 3.87
CA ALA A 168 -23.66 27.52 4.60
C ALA A 168 -23.37 27.13 6.06
N THR A 169 -24.30 26.45 6.73
CA THR A 169 -24.24 26.17 8.17
C THR A 169 -23.88 24.73 8.51
N GLN A 170 -24.15 23.78 7.63
CA GLN A 170 -24.02 22.35 7.85
C GLN A 170 -23.23 21.74 6.72
N LYS A 171 -22.06 21.19 7.05
CA LYS A 171 -21.16 20.54 6.10
C LYS A 171 -20.73 19.18 6.61
N PHE A 172 -20.70 18.21 5.70
CA PHE A 172 -20.46 16.81 5.98
C PHE A 172 -19.22 16.35 5.25
N MET A 173 -18.49 15.42 5.87
CA MET A 173 -17.38 14.76 5.22
C MET A 173 -17.91 13.81 4.13
N VAL A 174 -17.47 14.05 2.91
CA VAL A 174 -17.89 13.31 1.71
C VAL A 174 -16.67 12.78 0.99
N LEU A 175 -16.85 11.63 0.32
CA LEU A 175 -15.81 11.06 -0.52
C LEU A 175 -15.69 11.90 -1.80
N ALA A 176 -14.47 12.34 -2.11
CA ALA A 176 -14.05 12.93 -3.37
C ALA A 176 -14.17 11.94 -4.53
N TYR A 177 -14.09 12.47 -5.75
CA TYR A 177 -13.99 11.65 -6.93
C TYR A 177 -12.61 11.05 -6.86
N CYS A 178 -12.60 9.82 -6.40
CA CYS A 178 -11.40 9.19 -5.90
C CYS A 178 -10.83 8.27 -6.97
N PRO A 179 -9.73 8.65 -7.64
CA PRO A 179 -8.88 7.71 -8.36
C PRO A 179 -8.03 6.86 -7.41
N LYS A 180 -8.12 7.04 -6.08
CA LYS A 180 -7.19 6.45 -5.10
C LYS A 180 -7.87 5.64 -3.99
N LEU A 181 -9.02 5.03 -4.27
CA LEU A 181 -9.42 3.83 -3.54
C LEU A 181 -8.53 2.68 -4.03
N LEU A 182 -7.32 2.70 -3.50
CA LEU A 182 -6.28 1.68 -3.39
C LEU A 182 -5.48 1.20 -4.61
N ASP A 183 -5.94 1.21 -5.87
CA ASP A 183 -5.12 0.62 -6.96
C ASP A 183 -5.47 1.09 -8.40
N TYR A 184 -5.68 2.38 -8.65
CA TYR A 184 -5.73 2.83 -10.05
C TYR A 184 -4.32 2.93 -10.63
N GLN A 185 -3.89 1.84 -11.25
CA GLN A 185 -2.89 1.90 -12.31
C GLN A 185 -3.44 2.76 -13.47
N THR A 186 -3.34 4.08 -13.35
CA THR A 186 -3.62 5.00 -14.46
C THR A 186 -2.73 4.63 -15.66
N GLY A 187 -3.09 5.00 -16.89
CA GLY A 187 -2.21 4.81 -18.05
C GLY A 187 -0.82 5.41 -17.84
N LEU A 188 -0.71 6.47 -17.03
CA LEU A 188 0.55 7.06 -16.59
C LEU A 188 1.28 6.18 -15.57
N THR A 189 0.59 5.60 -14.59
CA THR A 189 1.14 4.65 -13.62
C THR A 189 1.59 3.36 -14.31
N LYS A 190 0.84 2.85 -15.30
CA LYS A 190 1.28 1.74 -16.17
C LYS A 190 2.49 2.13 -17.00
N LYS A 191 2.54 3.34 -17.55
CA LYS A 191 3.73 3.86 -18.24
C LYS A 191 4.92 3.98 -17.30
N ILE A 192 4.76 4.54 -16.11
CA ILE A 192 5.80 4.64 -15.10
C ILE A 192 6.24 3.26 -14.64
N HIS A 193 5.33 2.34 -14.32
CA HIS A 193 5.66 0.94 -14.02
C HIS A 193 6.32 0.23 -15.19
N SER A 194 5.94 0.49 -16.44
CA SER A 194 6.60 -0.10 -17.61
C SER A 194 8.00 0.48 -17.81
N VAL A 195 8.20 1.76 -17.54
CA VAL A 195 9.52 2.42 -17.59
C VAL A 195 10.40 1.90 -16.44
N VAL A 196 9.85 1.78 -15.24
CA VAL A 196 10.54 1.21 -14.07
C VAL A 196 10.85 -0.27 -14.32
N ALA A 197 9.90 -1.08 -14.79
CA ALA A 197 10.11 -2.49 -15.11
C ALA A 197 11.12 -2.68 -16.26
N SER A 198 11.11 -1.80 -17.27
CA SER A 198 12.11 -1.80 -18.34
C SER A 198 13.50 -1.43 -17.80
N LEU A 199 13.60 -0.41 -16.95
CA LEU A 199 14.86 -0.03 -16.30
C LEU A 199 15.36 -1.12 -15.34
N GLU A 200 14.46 -1.79 -14.61
CA GLU A 200 14.77 -2.92 -13.76
C GLU A 200 15.23 -4.13 -14.58
N GLN A 201 14.60 -4.40 -15.72
CA GLN A 201 15.01 -5.49 -16.60
C GLN A 201 16.35 -5.18 -17.30
N GLU A 202 16.59 -3.93 -17.71
CA GLU A 202 17.90 -3.47 -18.21
C GLU A 202 18.97 -3.59 -17.14
N ASN A 203 18.70 -3.11 -15.92
CA ASN A 203 19.63 -3.24 -14.80
C ASN A 203 19.87 -4.71 -14.43
N LYS A 204 18.84 -5.57 -14.48
CA LYS A 204 18.97 -7.01 -14.26
C LYS A 204 19.80 -7.67 -15.35
N ASN A 205 19.66 -7.25 -16.59
CA ASN A 205 20.47 -7.71 -17.72
C ASN A 205 21.93 -7.22 -17.62
N GLU A 206 22.17 -6.03 -17.09
CA GLU A 206 23.53 -5.53 -16.86
C GLU A 206 24.17 -6.18 -15.63
N ILE A 207 23.41 -6.38 -14.55
CA ILE A 207 23.86 -7.08 -13.34
C ILE A 207 24.11 -8.56 -13.64
N SER A 208 23.33 -9.21 -14.51
CA SER A 208 23.58 -10.60 -14.91
C SER A 208 24.81 -10.77 -15.81
N LYS A 209 25.28 -9.67 -16.44
CA LYS A 209 26.56 -9.60 -17.14
C LYS A 209 27.74 -9.30 -16.20
N LEU A 210 27.48 -8.91 -14.96
CA LEU A 210 28.54 -8.77 -13.95
C LEU A 210 28.98 -10.16 -13.51
N THR A 211 30.16 -10.57 -13.99
CA THR A 211 30.86 -11.73 -13.45
C THR A 211 31.45 -11.39 -12.08
N LEU A 212 31.77 -12.43 -11.31
CA LEU A 212 32.45 -12.25 -10.02
C LEU A 212 33.74 -11.41 -10.22
N ASP A 213 34.48 -11.67 -11.29
CA ASP A 213 35.70 -10.94 -11.65
C ASP A 213 35.43 -9.44 -11.92
N ASN A 214 34.31 -9.09 -12.56
CA ASN A 214 33.90 -7.70 -12.77
C ASN A 214 33.56 -6.99 -11.46
N LEU A 215 32.92 -7.68 -10.52
CA LEU A 215 32.61 -7.14 -9.18
C LEU A 215 33.88 -6.93 -8.35
N TRP A 216 34.80 -7.89 -8.37
CA TRP A 216 36.11 -7.76 -7.73
C TRP A 216 36.96 -6.69 -8.38
N GLU A 217 36.88 -6.47 -9.70
CA GLU A 217 37.60 -5.40 -10.39
C GLU A 217 37.02 -4.01 -10.06
N LEU A 218 35.70 -3.89 -9.91
CA LEU A 218 35.03 -2.67 -9.45
C LEU A 218 35.39 -2.32 -8.00
N GLU A 219 35.51 -3.32 -7.14
CA GLU A 219 36.02 -3.18 -5.78
C GLU A 219 37.50 -2.79 -5.75
N ARG A 220 38.37 -3.50 -6.51
CA ARG A 220 39.81 -3.19 -6.64
C ARG A 220 40.06 -1.78 -7.20
N LYS A 221 39.17 -1.28 -8.06
CA LYS A 221 39.21 0.08 -8.62
C LYS A 221 38.57 1.14 -7.70
N GLY A 222 38.08 0.77 -6.51
CA GLY A 222 37.45 1.70 -5.57
C GLY A 222 36.16 2.34 -6.09
N LEU A 223 35.50 1.71 -7.07
CA LEU A 223 34.37 2.29 -7.81
C LEU A 223 33.01 2.14 -7.12
N LEU A 224 32.92 1.39 -6.02
CA LEU A 224 31.69 1.31 -5.21
C LEU A 224 31.40 2.58 -4.40
N VAL A 225 32.31 3.56 -4.36
CA VAL A 225 32.15 4.81 -3.57
C VAL A 225 32.26 6.08 -4.44
N ASN A 226 32.45 5.98 -5.76
CA ASN A 226 32.73 7.18 -6.56
C ASN A 226 31.48 7.73 -7.27
N GLU A 227 30.75 8.62 -6.57
CA GLU A 227 29.68 9.48 -7.11
C GLU A 227 30.08 10.18 -8.43
N LYS A 228 31.39 10.40 -8.67
CA LYS A 228 31.92 10.99 -9.90
C LYS A 228 31.58 10.22 -11.17
N LEU A 229 31.47 8.89 -11.16
CA LEU A 229 31.16 8.15 -12.40
C LEU A 229 29.67 8.31 -12.80
N LEU A 230 28.79 8.37 -11.81
CA LEU A 230 27.35 8.61 -12.01
C LEU A 230 27.11 10.06 -12.44
N ILE A 231 27.79 11.02 -11.82
CA ILE A 231 27.73 12.45 -12.17
C ILE A 231 28.39 12.72 -13.53
N ASN A 232 29.49 12.04 -13.88
CA ASN A 232 30.12 12.19 -15.19
C ASN A 232 29.22 11.63 -16.32
N ARG A 233 28.56 10.48 -16.11
CA ARG A 233 27.59 9.96 -17.10
C ARG A 233 26.31 10.80 -17.20
N LEU A 234 25.90 11.48 -16.12
CA LEU A 234 24.76 12.41 -16.14
C LEU A 234 25.12 13.79 -16.73
N SER A 235 26.36 14.24 -16.59
CA SER A 235 26.87 15.50 -17.17
C SER A 235 27.32 15.36 -18.63
N GLU A 236 27.75 14.18 -19.07
CA GLU A 236 27.95 13.89 -20.50
C GLU A 236 26.65 13.99 -21.31
N LYS A 237 25.48 13.85 -20.67
CA LYS A 237 24.17 14.08 -21.29
C LYS A 237 23.65 15.52 -21.19
N LYS A 238 24.30 16.40 -20.43
CA LYS A 238 23.95 17.82 -20.29
C LYS A 238 25.24 18.63 -20.13
N GLY A 239 25.80 19.10 -21.25
CA GLY A 239 27.12 19.73 -21.34
C GLY A 239 27.41 20.83 -20.31
N VAL A 240 27.92 20.42 -19.15
CA VAL A 240 28.42 21.30 -18.10
C VAL A 240 29.89 20.94 -17.90
N GLN A 241 30.76 21.94 -18.07
CA GLN A 241 32.21 21.78 -18.01
C GLN A 241 32.69 21.45 -16.59
N ALA A 242 33.63 20.50 -16.53
CA ALA A 242 34.20 19.93 -15.32
C ALA A 242 35.10 20.93 -14.57
N VAL A 243 34.95 20.99 -13.25
CA VAL A 243 35.92 21.61 -12.34
C VAL A 243 36.90 20.54 -11.88
N THR A 244 38.19 20.84 -12.04
CA THR A 244 39.36 20.00 -11.78
C THR A 244 39.50 19.54 -10.32
N ALA A 245 40.04 18.34 -10.16
CA ALA A 245 40.20 17.61 -8.91
C ALA A 245 41.39 18.07 -8.05
N THR A 246 41.25 17.89 -6.74
CA THR A 246 42.37 17.68 -5.79
C THR A 246 42.12 16.37 -5.01
N PRO A 247 43.16 15.59 -4.65
CA PRO A 247 43.01 14.28 -4.02
C PRO A 247 43.09 14.30 -2.48
N MET A 248 42.35 13.34 -1.90
CA MET A 248 42.51 12.67 -0.59
C MET A 248 42.77 13.51 0.67
N HIS A 249 41.75 13.57 1.54
CA HIS A 249 41.67 12.86 2.83
C HIS A 249 40.32 13.22 3.47
N SER A 250 39.50 12.20 3.76
CA SER A 250 38.34 12.24 4.67
C SER A 250 37.73 13.63 4.91
N VAL A 251 37.11 14.21 3.88
CA VAL A 251 36.27 15.38 4.11
C VAL A 251 35.09 14.89 4.91
N ASN A 252 35.00 15.38 6.16
CA ASN A 252 33.85 15.27 7.03
C ASN A 252 32.56 15.28 6.20
N LEU A 253 31.96 14.10 5.99
CA LEU A 253 30.57 14.05 5.59
C LEU A 253 29.82 14.84 6.67
N GLY A 254 29.23 15.97 6.28
CA GLY A 254 28.41 16.76 7.18
C GLY A 254 27.35 15.84 7.80
N TRP A 255 26.96 16.10 9.04
CA TRP A 255 26.01 15.26 9.79
C TRP A 255 24.74 14.93 8.98
N LYS A 256 24.29 15.85 8.12
CA LYS A 256 23.16 15.66 7.19
C LYS A 256 23.41 14.52 6.19
N MET A 257 24.62 14.41 5.67
CA MET A 257 24.95 13.38 4.67
C MET A 257 25.21 12.02 5.31
N ARG A 258 25.72 11.98 6.54
CA ARG A 258 25.72 10.76 7.36
C ARG A 258 24.31 10.32 7.71
N MET A 259 23.41 11.25 8.06
CA MET A 259 22.01 10.94 8.29
C MET A 259 21.33 10.41 7.03
N ILE A 260 21.56 11.02 5.87
CA ILE A 260 21.03 10.53 4.59
C ILE A 260 21.60 9.14 4.29
N GLN A 261 22.89 8.91 4.45
CA GLN A 261 23.49 7.59 4.23
C GLN A 261 22.95 6.54 5.20
N THR A 262 22.82 6.85 6.49
CA THR A 262 22.20 5.97 7.48
C THR A 262 20.72 5.73 7.17
N LEU A 263 19.98 6.75 6.71
CA LEU A 263 18.60 6.62 6.24
C LEU A 263 18.54 5.71 5.02
N LEU A 264 19.40 5.90 4.03
CA LEU A 264 19.43 5.09 2.82
C LEU A 264 19.80 3.64 3.15
N VAL A 265 20.82 3.42 3.97
CA VAL A 265 21.21 2.08 4.42
C VAL A 265 20.07 1.44 5.23
N ASN A 266 19.47 2.14 6.19
CA ASN A 266 18.37 1.58 7.00
C ASN A 266 17.06 1.40 6.23
N ILE A 267 16.79 2.21 5.20
CA ILE A 267 15.59 2.08 4.36
C ILE A 267 15.78 1.02 3.28
N PHE A 268 16.94 1.01 2.63
CA PHE A 268 17.17 0.18 1.45
C PHE A 268 17.80 -1.17 1.78
N VAL A 269 18.60 -1.33 2.84
CA VAL A 269 19.15 -2.65 3.19
C VAL A 269 18.05 -3.66 3.54
N PRO A 270 17.02 -3.35 4.36
CA PRO A 270 15.93 -4.30 4.58
C PRO A 270 15.17 -4.62 3.29
N LYS A 271 14.99 -3.64 2.40
CA LYS A 271 14.34 -3.84 1.08
C LYS A 271 15.18 -4.70 0.13
N ILE A 272 16.49 -4.49 0.10
CA ILE A 272 17.43 -5.28 -0.71
C ILE A 272 17.55 -6.69 -0.13
N GLN A 273 17.66 -6.85 1.19
CA GLN A 273 17.64 -8.14 1.86
C GLN A 273 16.34 -8.88 1.58
N HIS A 274 15.21 -8.16 1.61
CA HIS A 274 13.92 -8.68 1.21
C HIS A 274 13.92 -9.12 -0.26
N LEU A 275 14.39 -8.29 -1.20
CA LEU A 275 14.49 -8.66 -2.63
C LEU A 275 15.40 -9.86 -2.86
N VAL A 276 16.54 -9.94 -2.17
CA VAL A 276 17.47 -11.09 -2.22
C VAL A 276 16.81 -12.35 -1.66
N ASN A 277 16.06 -12.22 -0.57
CA ASN A 277 15.24 -13.30 -0.03
C ASN A 277 14.12 -13.69 -0.98
N LEU A 278 13.60 -12.78 -1.81
CA LEU A 278 12.62 -13.07 -2.85
C LEU A 278 13.25 -13.65 -4.13
N CYS A 279 14.57 -13.57 -4.35
CA CYS A 279 15.22 -13.97 -5.61
C CYS A 279 15.21 -15.49 -5.91
N HIS A 280 14.68 -16.34 -5.02
CA HIS A 280 14.41 -17.75 -5.34
C HIS A 280 12.94 -17.99 -5.74
N ARG A 281 12.08 -16.97 -5.64
CA ARG A 281 10.65 -17.07 -5.88
C ARG A 281 10.30 -16.77 -7.33
N GLN A 282 9.34 -17.50 -7.85
CA GLN A 282 8.71 -17.21 -9.13
C GLN A 282 7.49 -16.32 -8.88
N LEU A 283 7.57 -15.05 -9.28
CA LEU A 283 6.50 -14.06 -9.06
C LEU A 283 5.31 -14.23 -10.02
N VAL A 284 5.50 -15.00 -11.09
CA VAL A 284 4.43 -15.32 -12.05
C VAL A 284 4.16 -16.81 -11.93
N PRO A 285 2.99 -17.24 -11.40
CA PRO A 285 2.66 -18.65 -11.34
C PRO A 285 2.50 -19.21 -12.76
N VAL A 286 3.04 -20.40 -13.00
CA VAL A 286 2.81 -21.11 -14.26
C VAL A 286 1.36 -21.60 -14.26
N LYS A 287 0.53 -21.09 -15.16
CA LYS A 287 -0.87 -21.56 -15.26
C LYS A 287 -0.90 -22.89 -15.99
N VAL A 288 -1.14 -23.96 -15.25
CA VAL A 288 -1.52 -25.27 -15.80
C VAL A 288 -2.90 -25.62 -15.26
N ALA A 289 -3.84 -25.96 -16.14
CA ALA A 289 -5.21 -26.32 -15.75
C ALA A 289 -5.22 -27.55 -14.81
N HIS A 290 -6.13 -27.58 -13.84
CA HIS A 290 -6.32 -28.67 -12.86
C HIS A 290 -5.21 -28.86 -11.82
N ASN A 291 -4.38 -27.85 -11.55
CA ASN A 291 -3.38 -27.95 -10.50
C ASN A 291 -3.93 -27.62 -9.11
N LYS A 292 -3.42 -28.36 -8.11
CA LYS A 292 -3.69 -28.11 -6.69
C LYS A 292 -3.23 -26.72 -6.30
N MET A 293 -4.07 -25.99 -5.57
CA MET A 293 -3.73 -24.66 -5.08
C MET A 293 -2.92 -24.74 -3.79
N TRP A 294 -1.80 -24.02 -3.78
CA TRP A 294 -0.94 -23.83 -2.61
C TRP A 294 -0.96 -22.36 -2.19
N ILE A 295 -1.02 -22.14 -0.89
CA ILE A 295 -0.87 -20.81 -0.29
C ILE A 295 0.54 -20.73 0.29
N SER A 296 1.30 -19.75 -0.15
CA SER A 296 2.68 -19.54 0.27
C SER A 296 2.83 -18.24 1.05
N PRO A 297 2.61 -18.23 2.37
CA PRO A 297 2.95 -17.10 3.21
C PRO A 297 4.46 -17.02 3.45
N SER A 298 4.98 -15.81 3.61
CA SER A 298 6.31 -15.59 4.15
C SER A 298 6.42 -14.32 4.97
N ILE A 299 7.11 -14.44 6.09
CA ILE A 299 7.33 -13.36 7.04
C ILE A 299 8.58 -12.58 6.64
N HIS A 300 8.45 -11.27 6.56
CA HIS A 300 9.56 -10.35 6.28
C HIS A 300 10.16 -9.76 7.53
N ASP A 301 9.30 -9.36 8.47
CA ASP A 301 9.71 -8.61 9.65
C ASP A 301 8.72 -8.78 10.80
N ILE A 302 9.22 -8.61 12.02
CA ILE A 302 8.44 -8.57 13.26
C ILE A 302 8.84 -7.31 14.03
N GLU A 303 7.97 -6.30 13.98
CA GLU A 303 8.14 -5.05 14.71
C GLU A 303 7.52 -5.16 16.11
N TRP A 304 8.36 -5.28 17.13
CA TRP A 304 7.93 -5.38 18.52
C TRP A 304 7.53 -4.01 19.08
N ARG A 305 6.45 -3.97 19.88
CA ARG A 305 6.06 -2.76 20.59
C ARG A 305 7.15 -2.36 21.61
N PRO A 306 7.44 -1.05 21.77
CA PRO A 306 8.41 -0.60 22.77
C PRO A 306 8.12 -1.15 24.17
N GLY A 307 9.14 -1.70 24.82
CA GLY A 307 9.05 -2.27 26.18
C GLY A 307 8.63 -3.75 26.22
N VAL A 308 8.26 -4.36 25.10
CA VAL A 308 7.97 -5.80 25.03
C VAL A 308 9.29 -6.57 24.89
N LYS A 309 9.55 -7.51 25.80
CA LYS A 309 10.69 -8.42 25.66
C LYS A 309 10.46 -9.35 24.48
N HIS A 310 11.45 -9.45 23.61
CA HIS A 310 11.49 -10.44 22.53
C HIS A 310 11.36 -11.86 23.09
N LEU A 311 10.71 -12.75 22.35
CA LEU A 311 10.63 -14.17 22.70
C LEU A 311 12.00 -14.84 22.48
N GLU A 312 12.46 -15.64 23.43
CA GLU A 312 13.77 -16.31 23.39
C GLU A 312 13.78 -17.61 22.57
N VAL A 313 12.62 -18.24 22.41
CA VAL A 313 12.39 -19.40 21.52
C VAL A 313 11.08 -19.14 20.80
N LEU A 314 11.05 -19.29 19.47
CA LEU A 314 9.88 -18.99 18.67
C LEU A 314 9.34 -20.27 18.04
N LYS A 315 8.27 -20.81 18.63
CA LYS A 315 7.36 -21.73 17.94
C LYS A 315 6.38 -20.90 17.13
N LEU A 316 6.42 -21.06 15.82
CA LEU A 316 5.48 -20.47 14.87
C LEU A 316 4.50 -21.52 14.42
N ALA A 317 3.22 -21.30 14.64
CA ALA A 317 2.17 -22.03 13.94
C ALA A 317 1.51 -21.10 12.92
N LEU A 318 1.49 -21.54 11.66
CA LEU A 318 0.77 -20.89 10.58
C LEU A 318 -0.41 -21.76 10.22
N SER A 319 -1.60 -21.18 10.17
CA SER A 319 -2.77 -21.87 9.64
C SER A 319 -3.53 -21.01 8.66
N ILE A 320 -4.17 -21.65 7.69
CA ILE A 320 -5.11 -21.02 6.77
C ILE A 320 -6.48 -21.63 7.02
N THR A 321 -7.49 -20.77 7.12
CA THR A 321 -8.89 -21.17 7.24
C THR A 321 -9.69 -20.51 6.14
N ASN A 322 -10.49 -21.28 5.42
CA ASN A 322 -11.50 -20.78 4.49
C ASN A 322 -12.87 -20.80 5.18
N THR A 323 -13.77 -19.89 4.78
CA THR A 323 -15.20 -19.89 5.11
C THR A 323 -15.93 -21.24 4.98
N LEU A 324 -15.41 -22.19 4.21
CA LEU A 324 -15.96 -23.54 4.00
C LEU A 324 -15.32 -24.62 4.90
N ASP A 325 -14.82 -24.26 6.08
CA ASP A 325 -14.36 -25.16 7.17
C ASP A 325 -13.09 -26.01 6.96
N SER A 326 -12.34 -25.84 5.87
CA SER A 326 -11.00 -26.43 5.78
C SER A 326 -9.97 -25.58 6.53
N THR A 327 -9.44 -26.13 7.63
CA THR A 327 -8.28 -25.58 8.35
C THR A 327 -7.04 -26.40 8.01
N VAL A 328 -6.00 -25.75 7.51
CA VAL A 328 -4.69 -26.38 7.31
C VAL A 328 -3.68 -25.67 8.18
N GLU A 329 -3.08 -26.39 9.12
CA GLU A 329 -2.10 -25.86 10.08
C GLU A 329 -0.73 -26.49 9.83
N ARG A 330 0.32 -25.67 9.93
CA ARG A 330 1.72 -26.07 9.85
C ARG A 330 2.49 -25.38 10.97
N THR A 331 3.15 -26.18 11.80
CA THR A 331 3.98 -25.70 12.90
C THR A 331 5.45 -25.76 12.50
N ILE A 332 6.18 -24.71 12.81
CA ILE A 332 7.62 -24.51 12.59
C ILE A 332 8.21 -24.12 13.95
N GLU A 333 9.19 -24.87 14.44
CA GLU A 333 9.84 -24.59 15.73
C GLU A 333 11.30 -24.16 15.49
N GLU A 334 11.66 -22.93 15.84
CA GLU A 334 13.00 -22.38 15.57
C GLU A 334 13.48 -21.40 16.65
N LYS A 335 14.80 -21.13 16.68
CA LYS A 335 15.38 -20.10 17.55
C LYS A 335 15.20 -18.70 16.93
N PRO A 336 15.03 -17.63 17.73
CA PRO A 336 14.66 -16.29 17.22
C PRO A 336 15.69 -15.65 16.30
N THR A 337 16.98 -15.89 16.55
CA THR A 337 18.08 -15.33 15.74
C THR A 337 18.10 -15.91 14.33
N ASP A 338 17.58 -17.14 14.15
CA ASP A 338 17.49 -17.81 12.85
C ASP A 338 16.07 -17.72 12.27
N PHE A 339 15.11 -17.18 13.04
CA PHE A 339 13.70 -17.25 12.73
C PHE A 339 13.32 -16.44 11.49
N VAL A 340 13.75 -15.17 11.41
CA VAL A 340 13.43 -14.33 10.25
C VAL A 340 14.11 -14.88 8.99
N THR A 341 15.36 -15.35 9.10
CA THR A 341 16.11 -15.93 7.99
C THR A 341 15.55 -17.29 7.53
N LYS A 342 14.90 -18.06 8.40
CA LYS A 342 14.29 -19.34 8.03
C LYS A 342 12.83 -19.23 7.62
N VAL A 343 12.06 -18.30 8.19
CA VAL A 343 10.66 -18.05 7.83
C VAL A 343 10.53 -17.05 6.67
N SER A 344 11.63 -16.38 6.29
CA SER A 344 11.76 -15.78 4.96
C SER A 344 11.77 -16.84 3.85
N LYS A 345 12.07 -18.11 4.17
CA LYS A 345 11.83 -19.24 3.27
C LYS A 345 10.32 -19.48 3.20
N CYS A 346 9.80 -19.63 1.98
CA CYS A 346 8.39 -19.86 1.74
C CYS A 346 7.87 -21.05 2.54
N VAL A 347 6.83 -20.81 3.34
CA VAL A 347 6.04 -21.89 3.91
C VAL A 347 5.00 -22.24 2.86
N TYR A 348 4.80 -23.52 2.55
CA TYR A 348 3.77 -23.96 1.61
C TYR A 348 2.65 -24.66 2.37
N LEU A 349 1.44 -24.15 2.20
CA LEU A 349 0.21 -24.68 2.80
C LEU A 349 -0.67 -25.22 1.66
N ARG A 350 -0.91 -26.53 1.68
CA ARG A 350 -1.73 -27.19 0.66
C ARG A 350 -3.20 -26.91 0.94
N THR A 351 -3.98 -26.56 -0.09
CA THR A 351 -5.44 -26.46 0.04
C THR A 351 -6.14 -27.64 -0.64
N GLN A 352 -7.42 -27.82 -0.34
CA GLN A 352 -8.28 -28.77 -1.08
C GLN A 352 -8.83 -28.17 -2.39
N LYS A 353 -8.68 -26.86 -2.60
CA LYS A 353 -9.15 -26.14 -3.77
C LYS A 353 -8.15 -26.27 -4.93
N ASN A 354 -8.66 -26.27 -6.16
CA ASN A 354 -7.83 -26.17 -7.37
C ASN A 354 -7.71 -24.72 -7.82
N LEU A 355 -6.60 -24.37 -8.49
CA LEU A 355 -6.30 -22.99 -8.87
C LEU A 355 -7.24 -22.43 -9.96
N ASP A 356 -7.88 -23.33 -10.73
CA ASP A 356 -8.82 -23.02 -11.80
C ASP A 356 -10.29 -22.97 -11.35
N ASP A 357 -10.56 -23.19 -10.06
CA ASP A 357 -11.89 -23.07 -9.49
C ASP A 357 -12.35 -21.60 -9.51
N PRO A 358 -13.46 -21.28 -10.22
CA PRO A 358 -13.93 -19.91 -10.41
C PRO A 358 -14.55 -19.29 -9.15
N THR A 359 -14.77 -20.07 -8.08
CA THR A 359 -15.35 -19.58 -6.83
C THR A 359 -14.32 -18.77 -6.06
N HIS A 360 -14.62 -17.51 -5.74
CA HIS A 360 -13.75 -16.72 -4.87
C HIS A 360 -14.05 -17.09 -3.42
N ASN A 361 -13.01 -17.43 -2.67
CA ASN A 361 -13.08 -17.76 -1.27
C ASN A 361 -12.36 -16.71 -0.43
N HIS A 362 -12.92 -16.49 0.76
CA HIS A 362 -12.28 -15.69 1.80
C HIS A 362 -11.37 -16.59 2.63
N TRP A 363 -10.08 -16.34 2.53
CA TRP A 363 -9.05 -17.00 3.32
C TRP A 363 -8.66 -16.12 4.49
N VAL A 364 -8.35 -16.75 5.62
CA VAL A 364 -7.78 -16.10 6.79
C VAL A 364 -6.47 -16.80 7.10
N LEU A 365 -5.35 -16.08 6.93
CA LEU A 365 -4.05 -16.49 7.44
C LEU A 365 -4.03 -16.20 8.94
N ARG A 366 -3.84 -17.24 9.75
CA ARG A 366 -3.62 -17.11 11.20
C ARG A 366 -2.16 -17.42 11.50
N LEU A 367 -1.58 -16.60 12.36
CA LEU A 367 -0.20 -16.72 12.80
C LEU A 367 -0.18 -16.74 14.31
N ARG A 368 0.42 -17.78 14.89
CA ARG A 368 0.62 -17.91 16.32
C ARG A 368 2.11 -18.00 16.63
N LEU A 369 2.61 -17.13 17.49
CA LEU A 369 3.97 -17.17 18.05
C LEU A 369 3.91 -17.62 19.51
N SER A 370 4.78 -18.54 19.90
CA SER A 370 4.84 -19.05 21.27
C SER A 370 6.28 -19.34 21.69
N ASP A 371 6.62 -19.06 22.95
CA ASP A 371 7.89 -19.50 23.58
C ASP A 371 7.65 -20.58 24.66
N GLY A 372 6.44 -21.13 24.71
CA GLY A 372 5.98 -22.06 25.74
C GLY A 372 5.44 -21.41 27.02
N LYS A 373 5.74 -20.12 27.28
CA LYS A 373 5.18 -19.36 28.41
C LYS A 373 4.18 -18.30 27.96
N ARG A 374 4.47 -17.69 26.82
CA ARG A 374 3.71 -16.63 26.18
C ARG A 374 3.19 -17.13 24.85
N GLN A 375 2.00 -16.67 24.49
CA GLN A 375 1.40 -16.94 23.19
C GLN A 375 0.84 -15.65 22.62
N MET A 376 1.22 -15.35 21.39
CA MET A 376 0.67 -14.26 20.62
C MET A 376 0.00 -14.79 19.37
N GLU A 377 -1.10 -14.17 18.96
CA GLU A 377 -1.81 -14.54 17.75
C GLU A 377 -2.29 -13.34 16.94
N GLY A 378 -2.33 -13.52 15.63
CA GLY A 378 -2.89 -12.57 14.69
C GLY A 378 -3.60 -13.28 13.55
N SER A 379 -4.46 -12.56 12.88
CA SER A 379 -5.17 -13.03 11.69
C SER A 379 -5.13 -11.97 10.59
N PHE A 380 -5.09 -12.42 9.35
CA PHE A 380 -5.13 -11.57 8.17
C PHE A 380 -6.05 -12.16 7.10
N PRO A 381 -7.16 -11.48 6.76
CA PRO A 381 -8.04 -11.91 5.69
C PRO A 381 -7.46 -11.56 4.31
N PHE A 382 -7.63 -12.45 3.34
CA PHE A 382 -7.34 -12.22 1.93
C PHE A 382 -8.31 -12.99 1.03
N ILE A 383 -8.39 -12.62 -0.24
CA ILE A 383 -9.25 -13.25 -1.24
C ILE A 383 -8.37 -13.97 -2.25
N ASP A 384 -8.79 -15.14 -2.72
CA ASP A 384 -8.10 -15.85 -3.79
C ASP A 384 -8.48 -15.36 -5.19
N ASP A 385 -8.30 -14.05 -5.43
CA ASP A 385 -8.52 -13.47 -6.75
C ASP A 385 -7.40 -13.92 -7.71
N VAL A 386 -7.84 -14.58 -8.80
CA VAL A 386 -7.01 -15.08 -9.91
C VAL A 386 -6.26 -13.95 -10.63
N LYS A 387 -6.61 -12.68 -10.40
CA LYS A 387 -5.87 -11.52 -10.92
C LYS A 387 -4.72 -11.10 -9.99
N ASP A 388 -4.87 -11.31 -8.69
CA ASP A 388 -3.98 -10.81 -7.65
C ASP A 388 -3.38 -11.98 -6.83
N TYR A 389 -2.55 -12.80 -7.49
CA TYR A 389 -1.86 -13.95 -6.90
C TYR A 389 -0.87 -13.61 -5.78
N TYR A 390 -0.72 -12.33 -5.46
CA TYR A 390 0.25 -11.79 -4.53
C TYR A 390 -0.41 -10.72 -3.68
N SER A 391 -0.33 -10.87 -2.36
CA SER A 391 -0.81 -9.89 -1.40
C SER A 391 0.26 -9.63 -0.37
N THR A 392 0.57 -8.37 -0.09
CA THR A 392 1.38 -7.99 1.08
C THR A 392 0.48 -7.50 2.20
N GLY A 393 0.82 -7.83 3.43
CA GLY A 393 0.03 -7.44 4.59
C GLY A 393 0.88 -7.10 5.80
N LYS A 394 0.26 -6.39 6.74
CA LYS A 394 0.79 -6.17 8.09
C LYS A 394 -0.26 -6.64 9.09
N MET A 395 0.12 -7.58 9.94
CA MET A 395 -0.75 -8.26 10.90
C MET A 395 -0.38 -7.85 12.32
N LYS A 396 -1.38 -7.52 13.13
CA LYS A 396 -1.21 -7.29 14.57
C LYS A 396 -1.16 -8.62 15.30
N LEU A 397 -0.21 -8.78 16.20
CA LEU A 397 -0.11 -9.91 17.13
C LEU A 397 -0.54 -9.48 18.53
N TRP A 398 -1.43 -10.29 19.10
CA TRP A 398 -2.08 -10.05 20.38
C TRP A 398 -1.71 -11.12 21.40
N GLU A 399 -1.38 -10.70 22.61
CA GLU A 399 -1.25 -11.57 23.79
C GLU A 399 -2.40 -11.22 24.75
N GLY A 400 -3.41 -12.09 24.80
CA GLY A 400 -4.69 -11.73 25.40
C GLY A 400 -5.30 -10.51 24.71
N ASN A 401 -5.63 -9.47 25.48
CA ASN A 401 -6.23 -8.23 24.94
C ASN A 401 -5.20 -7.15 24.61
N GLN A 402 -3.90 -7.45 24.69
CA GLN A 402 -2.83 -6.47 24.46
C GLN A 402 -2.09 -6.74 23.16
N HIS A 403 -1.99 -5.70 22.33
CA HIS A 403 -1.18 -5.71 21.13
C HIS A 403 0.31 -5.64 21.48
N GLN A 404 1.08 -6.62 20.98
CA GLN A 404 2.50 -6.82 21.33
C GLN A 404 3.46 -6.56 20.17
N ALA A 405 3.07 -6.88 18.94
CA ALA A 405 3.94 -6.76 17.77
C ALA A 405 3.16 -6.67 16.47
N PHE A 406 3.79 -6.11 15.44
CA PHE A 406 3.33 -6.23 14.05
C PHE A 406 4.19 -7.24 13.30
N VAL A 407 3.56 -8.04 12.43
CA VAL A 407 4.25 -8.90 11.48
C VAL A 407 3.99 -8.39 10.07
N SER A 408 5.05 -8.13 9.32
CA SER A 408 4.99 -7.81 7.89
C SER A 408 5.23 -9.09 7.10
N PHE A 409 4.37 -9.40 6.13
CA PHE A 409 4.42 -10.64 5.37
C PHE A 409 3.85 -10.47 3.95
N ASP A 410 4.16 -11.42 3.08
CA ASP A 410 3.46 -11.63 1.82
C ASP A 410 2.75 -12.99 1.81
N VAL A 411 1.69 -13.09 1.00
CA VAL A 411 0.96 -14.33 0.73
C VAL A 411 0.81 -14.47 -0.77
N ARG A 412 1.19 -15.64 -1.27
CA ARG A 412 0.99 -16.01 -2.68
C ARG A 412 0.07 -17.18 -2.85
N ILE A 413 -0.62 -17.19 -3.97
CA ILE A 413 -1.36 -18.35 -4.43
C ILE A 413 -0.62 -18.91 -5.64
N ILE A 414 -0.08 -20.11 -5.48
CA ILE A 414 0.76 -20.77 -6.48
C ILE A 414 0.25 -22.17 -6.78
N ASP A 415 0.70 -22.73 -7.89
CA ASP A 415 0.43 -24.11 -8.26
C ASP A 415 1.54 -25.06 -7.76
N GLU A 416 1.29 -26.37 -7.90
CA GLU A 416 2.24 -27.41 -7.45
C GLU A 416 3.57 -27.36 -8.24
N ALA A 417 3.53 -26.99 -9.53
CA ALA A 417 4.74 -26.86 -10.35
C ALA A 417 5.65 -25.71 -9.87
N THR A 418 5.06 -24.55 -9.59
CA THR A 418 5.77 -23.38 -9.06
C THR A 418 6.40 -23.71 -7.70
N LYS A 419 5.66 -24.37 -6.80
CA LYS A 419 6.18 -24.84 -5.51
C LYS A 419 7.43 -25.71 -5.70
N LEU A 420 7.35 -26.74 -6.55
CA LEU A 420 8.46 -27.66 -6.77
C LEU A 420 9.68 -26.96 -7.38
N ALA A 421 9.47 -26.01 -8.28
CA ALA A 421 10.54 -25.21 -8.86
C ALA A 421 11.24 -24.31 -7.83
N GLU A 422 10.48 -23.71 -6.91
CA GLU A 422 11.01 -22.91 -5.81
C GLU A 422 11.79 -23.77 -4.80
N GLU A 423 11.27 -24.95 -4.43
CA GLU A 423 11.96 -25.93 -3.57
C GLU A 423 13.29 -26.40 -4.21
N ALA A 424 13.28 -26.78 -5.49
CA ALA A 424 14.51 -27.19 -6.19
C ALA A 424 15.55 -26.06 -6.28
N THR A 425 15.09 -24.81 -6.41
CA THR A 425 15.99 -23.63 -6.45
C THR A 425 16.63 -23.39 -5.08
N LEU A 426 15.89 -23.62 -3.99
CA LEU A 426 16.41 -23.53 -2.63
C LEU A 426 17.48 -24.59 -2.38
N ASP A 427 17.21 -25.85 -2.73
CA ASP A 427 18.16 -26.96 -2.56
C ASP A 427 19.46 -26.73 -3.36
N ASN A 428 19.34 -26.24 -4.60
CA ASN A 428 20.49 -25.93 -5.45
C ASN A 428 21.31 -24.74 -4.92
N LYS A 429 20.67 -23.72 -4.32
CA LYS A 429 21.38 -22.59 -3.71
C LYS A 429 22.16 -23.02 -2.47
N GLU A 430 21.58 -23.87 -1.64
CA GLU A 430 22.24 -24.43 -0.46
C GLU A 430 23.44 -25.30 -0.86
N ALA A 431 23.32 -26.09 -1.94
CA ALA A 431 24.41 -26.90 -2.48
C ALA A 431 25.53 -26.06 -3.14
N ALA A 432 25.19 -25.00 -3.89
CA ALA A 432 26.15 -24.22 -4.67
C ALA A 432 26.94 -23.18 -3.85
N CYS A 433 26.42 -22.69 -2.72
CA CYS A 433 27.01 -21.52 -2.09
C CYS A 433 28.18 -21.78 -1.11
N GLY A 434 28.37 -22.99 -0.58
CA GLY A 434 29.50 -23.37 0.31
C GLY A 434 29.64 -22.59 1.64
N ALA A 435 28.94 -21.46 1.75
CA ALA A 435 28.56 -20.67 2.91
C ALA A 435 27.39 -19.79 2.43
N PRO A 436 26.36 -19.49 3.24
CA PRO A 436 25.20 -18.73 2.78
C PRO A 436 25.65 -17.42 2.12
N MET A 437 25.12 -17.12 0.93
CA MET A 437 25.34 -15.83 0.25
C MET A 437 25.07 -14.65 1.19
N GLU A 438 24.14 -14.85 2.12
CA GLU A 438 23.79 -14.00 3.25
C GLU A 438 24.97 -13.76 4.21
N THR A 439 25.76 -14.79 4.54
CA THR A 439 26.96 -14.68 5.38
C THR A 439 28.05 -13.88 4.66
N LYS A 440 28.26 -14.11 3.36
CA LYS A 440 29.24 -13.34 2.57
C LYS A 440 28.83 -11.87 2.42
N LEU A 441 27.54 -11.59 2.22
CA LEU A 441 27.01 -10.23 2.15
C LEU A 441 27.05 -9.54 3.52
N LEU A 442 26.68 -10.24 4.59
CA LEU A 442 26.77 -9.74 5.97
C LEU A 442 28.21 -9.53 6.42
N ASP A 443 29.15 -10.37 6.03
CA ASP A 443 30.58 -10.20 6.34
C ASP A 443 31.18 -9.03 5.56
N ALA A 444 30.76 -8.79 4.31
CA ALA A 444 31.11 -7.59 3.55
C ALA A 444 30.56 -6.32 4.22
N LEU A 445 29.29 -6.34 4.64
CA LEU A 445 28.65 -5.22 5.36
C LEU A 445 29.27 -5.00 6.76
N ARG A 446 29.64 -6.07 7.46
CA ARG A 446 30.32 -6.00 8.78
C ARG A 446 31.75 -5.51 8.64
N GLY A 447 32.49 -5.93 7.61
CA GLY A 447 33.82 -5.40 7.29
C GLY A 447 33.77 -3.90 7.06
N PHE A 448 32.80 -3.44 6.27
CA PHE A 448 32.54 -2.03 6.03
C PHE A 448 32.22 -1.25 7.32
N ALA A 449 31.37 -1.80 8.19
CA ALA A 449 31.07 -1.18 9.49
C ALA A 449 32.31 -1.11 10.41
N LYS A 450 33.15 -2.15 10.41
CA LYS A 450 34.34 -2.25 11.27
C LYS A 450 35.43 -1.25 10.88
N GLU A 451 35.64 -1.03 9.58
CA GLU A 451 36.63 -0.10 9.06
C GLU A 451 36.18 1.38 9.15
N VAL A 452 34.87 1.65 9.11
CA VAL A 452 34.34 3.01 9.08
C VAL A 452 33.90 3.52 10.47
N LEU A 453 33.38 2.67 11.36
CA LEU A 453 32.81 3.09 12.65
C LEU A 453 33.77 2.97 13.83
N ILE A 454 34.66 1.96 13.87
CA ILE A 454 35.53 1.72 15.04
C ILE A 454 36.61 2.80 15.23
N PRO A 455 37.21 3.40 14.17
CA PRO A 455 38.18 4.48 14.37
C PRO A 455 37.60 5.74 15.04
N GLN A 456 36.27 5.92 15.08
CA GLN A 456 35.63 7.12 15.65
C GLN A 456 35.29 7.01 17.14
N GLN A 457 35.12 5.80 17.70
CA GLN A 457 34.95 5.65 19.16
C GLN A 457 36.27 5.84 19.92
N ALA A 458 37.40 5.47 19.32
CA ALA A 458 38.73 5.70 19.90
C ALA A 458 39.12 7.20 19.93
N LEU A 459 38.53 8.02 19.06
CA LEU A 459 38.78 9.47 19.01
C LEU A 459 37.88 10.29 19.96
N ALA A 460 36.74 9.73 20.36
CA ALA A 460 35.79 10.36 21.30
C ALA A 460 36.09 10.01 22.77
N LEU A 461 36.87 8.96 23.04
CA LEU A 461 37.34 8.59 24.39
C LEU A 461 38.70 9.22 24.75
N ASN A 462 39.37 9.87 23.79
CA ASN A 462 40.64 10.60 23.97
C ASN A 462 40.47 12.13 23.87
N LYS A 463 39.25 12.63 23.99
CA LYS A 463 38.90 14.05 24.20
C LYS A 463 37.98 14.13 25.41
#